data_AF-A0A662HDH3-F1
#
_entry.id   AF-A0A662HDH3-F1
#
_cell.length_a   1.000
_cell.length_b   1.000
_cell.length_c   1.000
_cell.angle_alpha   90.00
_cell.angle_beta   90.00
_cell.angle_gamma   90.00
#
_symmetry.space_group_name_H-M   'P 1'
#
loop_
_entity.id
_entity.type
_entity.pdbx_description
1 polymer ?
#
loop_
_entity_poly.entity_id
_entity_poly.type
_entity_poly.pdbx_seq_one_letter_code
_entity_poly.pdbx_strand_id
1 'polypeptide(L)' 'MKRSLTLVLILLSWYWYVSSQPIIFSPTLRVDVWVDKGCGEVYFMGEDVIIYFRANNDTTLT' A
#
# COMPACT_ATOMS: atom_id res chain seq x y z
N MET A 1 3.36 38.81 28.94
CA MET A 1 2.31 38.62 27.92
C MET A 1 2.85 38.37 26.51
N LYS A 2 3.66 39.26 25.91
CA LYS A 2 4.12 39.14 24.51
C LYS A 2 4.87 37.83 24.16
N ARG A 3 5.80 37.37 25.01
CA ARG A 3 6.57 36.12 24.79
C ARG A 3 5.74 34.85 24.84
N SER A 4 4.65 34.85 25.63
CA SER A 4 3.75 33.69 25.75
C SER A 4 2.86 33.54 24.52
N LEU A 5 2.40 34.65 23.94
CA LEU A 5 1.63 34.65 22.69
C LEU A 5 2.47 34.11 21.52
N THR A 6 3.75 34.50 21.44
CA THR A 6 4.65 34.03 20.38
C THR A 6 4.85 32.51 20.42
N LEU A 7 4.99 31.93 21.62
CA LEU A 7 5.14 30.48 21.78
C LEU A 7 3.86 29.74 21.36
N VAL A 8 2.68 30.27 21.70
CA VAL A 8 1.40 29.67 21.29
C VAL A 8 1.26 29.65 19.77
N LEU A 9 1.61 30.74 19.09
CA LEU A 9 1.55 30.81 17.62
C LEU A 9 2.52 29.84 16.95
N ILE A 10 3.73 29.65 17.51
CA ILE A 10 4.70 28.68 17.00
C ILE A 10 4.14 27.25 17.14
N LEU A 11 3.56 26.92 18.29
CA LEU A 11 2.98 25.60 18.52
C LEU A 11 1.77 25.32 17.60
N LEU A 12 0.92 26.33 17.38
CA LEU A 12 -0.21 26.22 16.45
C LEU A 12 0.26 26.05 15.00
N SER A 13 1.27 26.81 14.58
CA SER A 13 1.87 26.68 13.25
C SER A 13 2.53 25.31 13.06
N TRP A 14 3.20 24.79 14.09
CA TRP A 14 3.81 23.46 14.07
C TRP A 14 2.74 22.37 13.96
N TYR A 15 1.68 22.45 14.77
CA TYR A 15 0.56 21.52 14.72
C TYR A 15 -0.10 21.51 13.33
N TRP A 16 -0.35 22.70 12.76
CA TRP A 16 -0.91 22.82 11.43
C TRP A 16 -0.01 22.23 10.33
N TYR A 17 1.31 22.44 10.42
CA TYR A 17 2.27 21.88 9.48
C TYR A 17 2.31 20.35 9.53
N VAL A 18 2.27 19.76 10.73
CA VAL A 18 2.27 18.30 10.89
C VAL A 18 0.95 17.68 10.43
N SER A 19 -0.20 18.33 10.66
CA SER A 19 -1.50 17.81 10.25
C SER A 19 -1.79 17.93 8.75
N SER A 20 -1.08 18.82 8.04
CA SER A 20 -1.29 19.09 6.60
C SER A 20 -0.37 18.28 5.68
N GLN A 21 0.33 17.27 6.19
CA GLN A 21 1.10 16.38 5.32
C GLN A 21 0.17 15.58 4.40
N PRO A 22 0.37 15.61 3.07
CA PRO A 22 -0.42 14.82 2.16
C PRO A 22 -0.17 13.33 2.42
N ILE A 23 -1.25 12.55 2.51
CA ILE A 23 -1.14 11.09 2.46
C ILE A 23 -0.69 10.75 1.05
N ILE A 24 0.60 10.46 0.87
CA ILE A 24 1.12 9.93 -0.39
C ILE A 24 0.63 8.49 -0.50
N PHE A 25 -0.53 8.30 -1.14
CA PHE A 25 -1.00 6.98 -1.55
C PHE A 25 -0.19 6.57 -2.78
N SER A 26 0.89 5.82 -2.57
CA SER A 26 1.58 5.14 -3.66
C SER A 26 0.78 3.88 -3.99
N PRO A 27 0.08 3.80 -5.14
CA PRO A 27 -0.60 2.57 -5.52
C PRO A 27 0.46 1.50 -5.79
N THR A 28 0.62 0.56 -4.86
CA THR A 28 1.51 -0.59 -5.06
C THR A 28 0.77 -1.64 -5.89
N LEU A 29 1.43 -2.16 -6.94
CA LEU A 29 0.94 -3.34 -7.65
C LEU A 29 0.94 -4.53 -6.69
N ARG A 30 -0.22 -5.16 -6.55
CA ARG A 30 -0.41 -6.39 -5.79
C ARG A 30 -0.91 -7.48 -6.73
N VAL A 31 -0.21 -8.60 -6.73
CA VAL A 31 -0.60 -9.81 -7.47
C VAL A 31 -0.73 -10.95 -6.48
N ASP A 32 -1.94 -11.48 -6.33
CA ASP A 32 -2.19 -12.70 -5.58
C ASP A 32 -2.10 -13.89 -6.56
N VAL A 33 -1.37 -14.95 -6.19
CA VAL A 33 -1.12 -16.14 -7.05
C VAL A 33 -1.45 -17.42 -6.27
N TRP A 34 -2.09 -18.38 -6.92
CA TRP A 34 -2.37 -19.69 -6.35
C TRP A 34 -2.45 -20.77 -7.43
N VAL A 35 -2.43 -22.03 -7.01
CA VAL A 35 -2.51 -23.22 -7.88
C VAL A 35 -3.80 -23.99 -7.61
N ASP A 36 -4.23 -24.80 -8.57
CA ASP A 36 -5.48 -25.56 -8.51
C ASP A 36 -5.60 -26.48 -7.31
N LYS A 37 -4.54 -27.19 -6.93
CA LYS A 37 -4.57 -28.09 -5.76
C LYS A 37 -4.50 -27.36 -4.42
N GLY A 38 -4.10 -26.08 -4.40
CA GLY A 38 -3.85 -25.35 -3.16
C GLY A 38 -2.46 -25.62 -2.56
N CYS A 39 -2.21 -25.08 -1.37
CA CYS A 39 -0.88 -25.08 -0.74
C CYS A 39 -0.57 -26.43 -0.08
N GLY A 40 0.64 -26.95 -0.31
CA GLY A 40 1.13 -28.19 0.31
C GLY A 40 0.79 -29.47 -0.46
N GLU A 41 -0.02 -29.37 -1.51
CA GLU A 41 -0.35 -30.48 -2.39
C GLU A 41 0.79 -30.77 -3.39
N VAL A 42 0.79 -32.00 -3.93
CA VAL A 42 1.83 -32.51 -4.83
C VAL A 42 1.24 -32.84 -6.20
N TYR A 43 2.02 -32.59 -7.24
CA TYR A 43 1.72 -32.98 -8.61
C TYR A 43 2.57 -34.18 -9.02
N PHE A 44 1.98 -35.06 -9.82
CA PHE A 44 2.70 -36.18 -10.41
C PHE A 44 3.38 -35.78 -11.74
N MET A 45 4.33 -36.60 -12.17
CA MET A 45 5.00 -36.38 -13.46
C MET A 45 4.01 -36.51 -14.61
N GLY A 46 3.96 -35.49 -15.47
CA GLY A 46 3.03 -35.42 -16.60
C GLY A 46 1.64 -34.91 -16.23
N GLU A 47 1.40 -34.52 -14.98
CA GLU A 47 0.19 -33.84 -14.57
C GLU A 47 0.25 -32.34 -14.91
N ASP A 48 -0.85 -31.80 -15.43
CA ASP A 48 -0.98 -30.37 -15.71
C ASP A 48 -1.15 -29.58 -14.40
N VAL A 49 -0.48 -28.43 -14.32
CA VAL A 49 -0.60 -27.48 -13.20
C VAL A 49 -1.33 -26.24 -13.70
N ILE A 50 -2.41 -25.85 -13.04
CA ILE A 50 -3.14 -24.63 -13.39
C ILE A 50 -2.76 -23.54 -12.41
N ILE A 51 -2.16 -22.46 -12.95
CA ILE A 51 -1.76 -21.29 -12.19
C ILE A 51 -2.81 -20.20 -12.36
N TYR A 52 -3.36 -19.73 -11.25
CA TYR A 52 -4.29 -18.61 -11.20
C TYR A 52 -3.59 -17.38 -10.64
N PHE A 53 -4.00 -16.20 -11.12
CA PHE A 53 -3.53 -14.94 -10.58
C PHE A 53 -4.66 -13.90 -10.54
N ARG A 54 -4.54 -12.95 -9.61
CA ARG A 54 -5.36 -11.74 -9.53
C ARG A 54 -4.45 -10.55 -9.29
N ALA A 55 -4.51 -9.57 -10.18
CA ALA A 55 -3.84 -8.28 -9.97
C ALA A 55 -4.86 -7.24 -9.47
N ASN A 56 -4.42 -6.34 -8.59
CA ASN A 56 -5.23 -5.20 -8.14
C ASN A 56 -5.26 -4.04 -9.15
N ASN A 57 -4.42 -4.10 -10.18
CA ASN A 57 -4.32 -3.12 -11.23
C ASN A 57 -3.82 -3.82 -12.49
N ASP A 58 -4.48 -3.58 -13.60
CA ASP A 58 -4.00 -3.88 -14.94
C ASP A 58 -3.21 -2.66 -15.43
N THR A 59 -1.90 -2.82 -15.67
CA THR A 59 -1.12 -1.71 -16.23
C THR A 59 -1.69 -1.38 -17.61
N THR A 60 -2.43 -0.28 -17.72
CA THR A 60 -2.50 0.43 -18.98
C THR A 60 -1.12 1.02 -19.23
N LEU A 61 -0.52 0.68 -20.37
CA LEU A 61 0.62 1.42 -20.89
C LEU A 61 0.11 2.83 -21.20
N THR A 62 0.19 3.74 -20.24
CA THR A 62 0.02 5.19 -20.48
C THR A 62 1.29 5.78 -21.05
#